data_AF-A0A7S3AC03-F1
#
_entry.id   AF-A0A7S3AC03-F1
#
_cell.length_a   1.000
_cell.length_b   1.000
_cell.length_c   1.000
_cell.angle_alpha   90.00
_cell.angle_beta   90.00
_cell.angle_gamma   90.00
#
_symmetry.space_group_name_H-M   'P 1'
#
loop_
_entity.id
_entity.type
_entity.pdbx_description
1 polymer ?
#
loop_
_entity_poly.entity_id
_entity_poly.type
_entity_poly.pdbx_seq_one_letter_code
_entity_poly.pdbx_strand_id
1 'polypeptide(L)'
;AGVREMARLMMGLGCVLSCVTAFTVPQAVSRRQAMGLGAAAGAFIATNPLVASASMDPNDMSRFKKALDGVNYLLDNWDTATVECESKGNGECTDSPDKVRYYFGLRTTDHPLFQLDKLYTKAQAKLPDDVDFEVWIEATENLASQIAKINELAYTSSFGEYNPGGGKEQVRKYLLLCKEQVEKSKDSLETIVKLLKL
;
A
#
# COMPACT_ATOMS: atom_id res chain seq x y z
N ALA A 1 -18.94 -64.65 10.88
CA ALA A 1 -17.85 -65.16 11.74
C ALA A 1 -16.83 -64.05 11.89
N GLY A 2 -16.35 -63.61 13.04
CA GLY A 2 -16.58 -63.86 14.46
C GLY A 2 -15.77 -62.75 15.16
N VAL A 3 -16.37 -61.95 16.05
CA VAL A 3 -16.36 -62.13 17.51
C VAL A 3 -15.08 -61.59 18.18
N ARG A 4 -15.26 -60.46 18.91
CA ARG A 4 -14.73 -60.09 20.26
C ARG A 4 -13.20 -59.96 20.41
N GLU A 5 -12.65 -59.17 21.33
CA GLU A 5 -13.02 -58.86 22.73
C GLU A 5 -12.20 -57.62 23.17
N MET A 6 -12.79 -56.58 23.77
CA MET A 6 -12.77 -56.22 25.21
C MET A 6 -11.36 -56.20 25.87
N ALA A 7 -10.97 -55.27 26.74
CA ALA A 7 -11.75 -54.59 27.77
C ALA A 7 -10.96 -53.39 28.36
N ARG A 8 -11.72 -52.36 28.81
CA ARG A 8 -11.73 -51.72 30.16
C ARG A 8 -10.37 -51.32 30.79
N LEU A 9 -10.23 -50.16 31.44
CA LEU A 9 -10.88 -49.86 32.71
C LEU A 9 -10.51 -48.43 33.21
N MET A 10 -11.53 -47.72 33.69
CA MET A 10 -11.63 -46.75 34.80
C MET A 10 -10.52 -45.73 35.13
N MET A 11 -10.85 -44.44 35.19
CA MET A 11 -11.46 -43.71 36.33
C MET A 11 -10.50 -43.60 37.54
N GLY A 12 -9.99 -42.38 37.79
CA GLY A 12 -9.13 -42.08 38.91
C GLY A 12 -9.11 -40.58 39.22
N LEU A 13 -10.07 -40.17 40.03
CA LEU A 13 -10.13 -38.89 40.74
C LEU A 13 -8.98 -38.84 41.77
N GLY A 14 -8.17 -37.79 41.78
CA GLY A 14 -7.03 -37.69 42.69
C GLY A 14 -6.49 -36.27 42.82
N CYS A 15 -7.12 -35.51 43.72
CA CYS A 15 -6.68 -34.21 44.21
C CYS A 15 -5.43 -34.38 45.09
N VAL A 16 -4.31 -33.73 44.77
CA VAL A 16 -3.24 -33.43 45.74
C VAL A 16 -2.63 -32.07 45.45
N LEU A 17 -2.71 -31.22 46.48
CA LEU A 17 -2.01 -29.95 46.67
C LEU A 17 -0.53 -30.01 46.25
N SER A 18 -0.06 -28.96 45.57
CA SER A 18 1.33 -28.53 45.75
C SER A 18 1.52 -27.03 45.54
N CYS A 19 1.99 -26.42 46.63
CA CYS A 19 2.87 -25.27 46.75
C CYS A 19 2.82 -24.16 45.71
N VAL A 20 2.25 -23.04 46.16
CA VAL A 20 2.52 -21.70 45.65
C VAL A 20 4.01 -21.38 45.83
N THR A 21 4.74 -21.23 44.74
CA THR A 21 5.96 -20.42 44.70
C THR A 21 5.70 -19.19 43.84
N ALA A 22 5.66 -18.05 44.50
CA ALA A 22 5.49 -16.75 43.88
C ALA A 22 6.74 -16.40 43.07
N PHE A 23 6.64 -16.50 41.74
CA PHE A 23 7.55 -15.78 40.85
C PHE A 23 6.96 -14.40 40.59
N THR A 24 7.63 -13.38 41.12
CA THR A 24 7.33 -11.97 40.87
C THR A 24 7.65 -11.66 39.41
N VAL A 25 6.60 -11.46 38.60
CA VAL A 25 6.74 -10.87 37.27
C VAL A 25 7.05 -9.38 37.46
N PRO A 26 8.15 -8.83 36.89
CA PRO A 26 8.34 -7.39 36.85
C PRO A 26 7.19 -6.79 36.04
N GLN A 27 6.38 -5.94 36.65
CA GLN A 27 5.34 -5.22 35.94
C GLN A 27 6.00 -4.34 34.89
N ALA A 28 5.82 -4.71 33.61
CA ALA A 28 6.09 -3.83 32.50
C ALA A 28 5.20 -2.61 32.67
N VAL A 29 5.83 -1.47 33.00
CA VAL A 29 5.18 -0.18 33.12
C VAL A 29 4.56 0.16 31.78
N SER A 30 3.23 0.07 31.73
CA SER A 30 2.42 0.56 30.62
C SER A 30 2.73 2.05 30.43
N ARG A 31 3.08 2.46 29.20
CA ARG A 31 3.25 3.89 28.80
C ARG A 31 1.98 4.74 28.99
N ARG A 32 0.91 4.17 29.55
CA ARG A 32 -0.40 4.80 29.78
C ARG A 32 -0.63 5.21 31.25
N GLN A 33 0.42 5.34 32.06
CA GLN A 33 0.34 5.90 33.41
C GLN A 33 1.45 6.94 33.64
N ALA A 34 1.36 8.04 32.92
CA ALA A 34 2.06 9.29 33.27
C ALA A 34 1.08 10.44 33.14
N MET A 35 -0.05 10.35 33.83
CA MET A 35 -0.88 11.49 34.18
C MET A 35 -1.16 11.40 35.67
N GLY A 36 -0.21 11.93 36.43
CA GLY A 36 -0.38 12.18 37.85
C GLY A 36 -1.45 13.24 38.05
N LEU A 37 -2.49 12.87 38.79
CA LEU A 37 -3.41 13.77 39.45
C LEU A 37 -2.62 14.61 40.47
N GLY A 38 -2.39 15.88 40.15
CA GLY A 38 -1.93 16.90 41.08
C GLY A 38 -2.82 18.13 40.92
N ALA A 39 -3.73 18.33 41.87
CA ALA A 39 -4.55 19.53 41.94
C ALA A 39 -3.70 20.70 42.48
N ALA A 40 -3.42 21.67 41.62
CA ALA A 40 -3.01 23.02 42.01
C ALA A 40 -3.72 24.01 41.09
N ALA A 41 -4.54 24.87 41.71
CA ALA A 41 -5.22 25.97 41.05
C ALA A 41 -4.21 27.04 40.58
N GLY A 42 -4.43 27.59 39.40
CA GLY A 42 -3.79 28.83 38.94
C GLY A 42 -3.08 28.72 37.59
N ALA A 43 -3.56 29.50 36.64
CA ALA A 43 -3.07 29.71 35.27
C ALA A 43 -3.41 28.60 34.25
N PHE A 44 -4.64 28.62 33.75
CA PHE A 44 -4.93 28.17 32.39
C PHE A 44 -4.16 29.08 31.42
N ILE A 45 -2.91 28.73 31.12
CA ILE A 45 -2.30 29.20 29.88
C ILE A 45 -3.13 28.52 28.79
N ALA A 46 -3.98 29.30 28.13
CA ALA A 46 -4.62 28.90 26.89
C ALA A 46 -3.52 28.65 25.86
N THR A 47 -2.95 27.45 25.88
CA THR A 47 -2.18 26.93 24.77
C THR A 47 -3.19 26.67 23.66
N ASN A 48 -3.49 27.71 22.88
CA ASN A 48 -4.05 27.50 21.57
C ASN A 48 -3.09 26.54 20.87
N PRO A 49 -3.50 25.31 20.50
CA PRO A 49 -2.65 24.47 19.69
C PRO A 49 -2.36 25.31 18.44
N LEU A 50 -1.09 25.67 18.26
CA LEU A 50 -0.66 26.28 17.02
C LEU A 50 -1.03 25.28 15.94
N VAL A 51 -1.99 25.65 15.10
CA VAL A 51 -2.30 24.90 13.90
C VAL A 51 -1.00 24.94 13.11
N ALA A 52 -0.26 23.84 13.12
CA ALA A 52 0.87 23.66 12.25
C ALA A 52 0.30 23.62 10.84
N SER A 53 0.16 24.80 10.23
CA SER A 53 0.01 24.92 8.79
C SER A 53 1.35 24.45 8.27
N ALA A 54 1.46 23.15 7.98
CA ALA A 54 2.54 22.66 7.15
C ALA A 54 2.39 23.43 5.84
N SER A 55 3.16 24.51 5.68
CA SER A 55 3.23 25.28 4.46
C SER A 55 3.55 24.27 3.38
N MET A 56 2.55 23.95 2.56
CA MET A 56 2.70 22.93 1.54
C MET A 56 3.82 23.38 0.63
N ASP A 57 4.78 22.49 0.41
CA ASP A 57 5.76 22.69 -0.64
C ASP A 57 4.95 22.80 -1.95
N PRO A 58 5.07 23.89 -2.74
CA PRO A 58 4.47 23.98 -4.07
C PRO A 58 4.78 22.77 -4.96
N ASN A 59 5.87 22.06 -4.66
CA ASN A 59 6.20 20.78 -5.26
C ASN A 59 5.08 19.73 -5.08
N ASP A 60 4.39 19.70 -3.93
CA ASP A 60 3.37 18.68 -3.62
C ASP A 60 2.21 18.71 -4.61
N MET A 61 1.75 19.88 -5.03
CA MET A 61 0.65 19.98 -6.01
C MET A 61 1.08 19.57 -7.42
N SER A 62 2.35 19.76 -7.77
CA SER A 62 2.88 19.32 -9.07
C SER A 62 3.01 17.79 -9.19
N ARG A 63 2.87 17.04 -8.10
CA ARG A 63 3.15 15.60 -8.07
C ARG A 63 2.15 14.78 -8.87
N PHE A 64 0.86 15.13 -8.85
CA PHE A 64 -0.13 14.43 -9.69
C PHE A 64 0.15 14.62 -11.18
N LYS A 65 0.55 15.83 -11.58
CA LYS A 65 0.95 16.13 -12.96
C LYS A 65 2.20 15.35 -13.37
N LYS A 66 3.24 15.35 -12.53
CA LYS A 66 4.46 14.55 -12.76
C LYS A 66 4.17 13.05 -12.83
N ALA A 67 3.27 12.55 -11.99
CA ALA A 67 2.84 11.15 -12.05
C ALA A 67 2.12 10.85 -13.37
N LEU A 68 1.19 11.72 -13.78
CA LEU A 68 0.48 11.61 -15.06
C LEU A 68 1.44 11.64 -16.24
N ASP A 69 2.44 12.52 -16.24
CA ASP A 69 3.48 12.57 -17.28
C ASP A 69 4.26 11.25 -17.35
N GLY A 70 4.60 10.67 -16.19
CA GLY A 70 5.26 9.37 -16.11
C GLY A 70 4.37 8.22 -16.64
N VAL A 71 3.09 8.22 -16.31
CA VAL A 71 2.12 7.23 -16.81
C VAL A 71 1.92 7.37 -18.32
N ASN A 72 1.81 8.59 -18.84
CA ASN A 72 1.74 8.84 -20.27
C ASN A 72 3.00 8.33 -20.98
N TYR A 73 4.19 8.65 -20.45
CA TYR A 73 5.45 8.13 -20.99
C TYR A 73 5.46 6.59 -21.01
N LEU A 74 5.04 5.94 -19.92
CA LEU A 74 4.96 4.48 -19.86
C LEU A 74 4.04 3.91 -20.94
N LEU A 75 2.84 4.49 -21.13
CA LEU A 75 1.88 4.01 -22.12
C LEU A 75 2.37 4.24 -23.57
N ASP A 76 2.93 5.41 -23.84
CA ASP A 76 3.45 5.78 -25.16
C ASP A 76 4.69 4.96 -25.56
N ASN A 77 5.45 4.49 -24.56
CA ASN A 77 6.69 3.75 -24.76
C ASN A 77 6.59 2.30 -24.27
N TRP A 78 5.37 1.76 -24.14
CA TRP A 78 5.09 0.50 -23.43
C TRP A 78 6.09 -0.61 -23.74
N ASP A 79 6.22 -0.99 -25.01
CA ASP A 79 7.06 -2.14 -25.41
C ASP A 79 8.55 -1.93 -25.13
N THR A 80 9.04 -0.70 -25.03
CA THR A 80 10.44 -0.42 -24.66
C THR A 80 10.60 -0.23 -23.15
N ALA A 81 9.60 0.37 -22.50
CA ALA A 81 9.60 0.67 -21.08
C ALA A 81 9.37 -0.57 -20.21
N THR A 82 8.77 -1.64 -20.76
CA THR A 82 8.47 -2.88 -20.04
C THR A 82 9.28 -4.08 -20.50
N VAL A 83 10.38 -3.86 -21.21
CA VAL A 83 11.26 -4.92 -21.72
C VAL A 83 12.70 -4.69 -21.27
N GLU A 84 13.43 -5.76 -20.97
CA GLU A 84 14.87 -5.75 -20.70
C GLU A 84 15.59 -6.60 -21.72
N CYS A 85 16.58 -6.01 -22.40
CA CYS A 85 17.45 -6.72 -23.32
C CYS A 85 18.81 -6.89 -22.67
N GLU A 86 19.30 -8.13 -22.60
CA GLU A 86 20.62 -8.39 -22.02
C GLU A 86 21.73 -7.79 -22.89
N SER A 87 22.53 -6.88 -22.33
CA SER A 87 23.62 -6.22 -23.07
C SER A 87 24.80 -7.15 -23.44
N LYS A 88 24.79 -8.41 -22.98
CA LYS A 88 25.88 -9.38 -23.14
C LYS A 88 25.44 -10.78 -23.63
N GLY A 89 24.17 -10.93 -24.03
CA GLY A 89 23.59 -12.18 -24.53
C GLY A 89 23.23 -12.12 -26.02
N ASN A 90 22.64 -13.21 -26.52
CA ASN A 90 22.11 -13.47 -27.87
C ASN A 90 21.12 -12.42 -28.47
N GLY A 91 20.99 -11.24 -27.87
CA GLY A 91 20.04 -10.20 -28.26
C GLY A 91 18.60 -10.48 -27.81
N GLU A 92 18.40 -11.46 -26.92
CA GLU A 92 17.07 -11.81 -26.43
C GLU A 92 16.58 -10.78 -25.41
N CYS A 93 15.40 -10.25 -25.68
CA CYS A 93 14.72 -9.31 -24.80
C CYS A 93 13.58 -10.02 -24.08
N THR A 94 13.42 -9.76 -22.79
CA THR A 94 12.38 -10.36 -21.94
C THR A 94 11.44 -9.29 -21.41
N ASP A 95 10.15 -9.63 -21.27
CA ASP A 95 9.19 -8.77 -20.58
C ASP A 95 9.66 -8.59 -19.12
N SER A 96 9.67 -7.34 -18.66
CA SER A 96 9.99 -6.95 -17.29
C SER A 96 8.80 -6.22 -16.67
N PRO A 97 7.76 -6.96 -16.21
CA PRO A 97 6.57 -6.35 -15.62
C PRO A 97 6.87 -5.49 -14.40
N ASP A 98 7.97 -5.78 -13.71
CA ASP A 98 8.41 -5.02 -12.56
C ASP A 98 8.72 -3.56 -12.87
N LYS A 99 9.12 -3.24 -14.11
CA LYS A 99 9.31 -1.85 -14.54
C LYS A 99 8.04 -1.01 -14.41
N VAL A 100 6.86 -1.59 -14.61
CA VAL A 100 5.58 -0.88 -14.43
C VAL A 100 5.45 -0.34 -13.00
N ARG A 101 5.92 -1.10 -12.00
CA ARG A 101 5.80 -0.73 -10.57
C ARG A 101 6.62 0.52 -10.21
N TYR A 102 7.67 0.85 -10.97
CA TYR A 102 8.43 2.08 -10.77
C TYR A 102 7.61 3.34 -11.07
N TYR A 103 6.77 3.30 -12.11
CA TYR A 103 5.90 4.43 -12.52
C TYR A 103 4.75 4.73 -11.55
N PHE A 104 4.57 3.87 -10.54
CA PHE A 104 3.56 4.07 -9.48
C PHE A 104 4.19 4.23 -8.09
N GLY A 105 5.52 4.37 -8.01
CA GLY A 105 6.21 4.56 -6.74
C GLY A 105 6.17 3.35 -5.82
N LEU A 106 5.93 2.16 -6.37
CA LEU A 106 5.89 0.91 -5.62
C LEU A 106 7.29 0.34 -5.36
N ARG A 107 8.33 0.98 -5.92
CA ARG A 107 9.74 0.60 -5.81
C ARG A 107 10.64 1.66 -5.18
N THR A 108 10.15 2.89 -4.98
CA THR A 108 10.98 4.01 -4.54
C THR A 108 10.18 4.95 -3.63
N THR A 109 10.88 5.62 -2.72
CA THR A 109 10.30 6.66 -1.83
C THR A 109 10.30 8.04 -2.46
N ASP A 110 10.95 8.22 -3.60
CA ASP A 110 11.16 9.53 -4.22
C ASP A 110 10.17 9.78 -5.39
N HIS A 111 9.30 8.80 -5.63
CA HIS A 111 8.29 8.88 -6.69
C HIS A 111 7.19 9.91 -6.37
N PRO A 112 6.64 10.62 -7.37
CA PRO A 112 5.56 11.58 -7.15
C PRO A 112 4.34 11.03 -6.38
N LEU A 113 4.02 9.75 -6.52
CA LEU A 113 2.91 9.10 -5.80
C LEU A 113 3.27 8.51 -4.42
N PHE A 114 4.51 8.68 -3.94
CA PHE A 114 4.90 8.15 -2.62
C PHE A 114 4.06 8.77 -1.48
N GLN A 115 3.60 7.96 -0.52
CA GLN A 115 2.67 8.41 0.54
C GLN A 115 1.37 9.03 -0.01
N LEU A 116 0.73 8.33 -0.96
CA LEU A 116 -0.47 8.76 -1.66
C LEU A 116 -1.59 9.27 -0.73
N ASP A 117 -1.83 8.61 0.41
CA ASP A 117 -2.86 9.04 1.38
C ASP A 117 -2.60 10.44 1.94
N LYS A 118 -1.32 10.73 2.24
CA LYS A 118 -0.92 12.07 2.70
C LYS A 118 -1.08 13.08 1.57
N LEU A 119 -0.73 12.69 0.33
CA LEU A 119 -0.88 13.54 -0.83
C LEU A 119 -2.37 13.88 -1.09
N TYR A 120 -3.27 12.92 -0.94
CA TYR A 120 -4.72 13.15 -1.03
C TYR A 120 -5.24 14.10 0.03
N THR A 121 -4.86 13.90 1.30
CA THR A 121 -5.25 14.82 2.39
C THR A 121 -4.83 16.25 2.07
N LYS A 122 -3.63 16.43 1.52
CA LYS A 122 -3.12 17.75 1.12
C LYS A 122 -3.89 18.33 -0.06
N ALA A 123 -4.16 17.51 -1.08
CA ALA A 123 -4.86 17.94 -2.28
C ALA A 123 -6.33 18.29 -2.02
N GLN A 124 -7.01 17.53 -1.16
CA GLN A 124 -8.39 17.79 -0.76
C GLN A 124 -8.55 19.17 -0.12
N ALA A 125 -7.57 19.62 0.68
CA ALA A 125 -7.55 20.96 1.28
C ALA A 125 -7.31 22.10 0.27
N LYS A 126 -7.07 21.77 -1.01
CA LYS A 126 -6.85 22.72 -2.12
C LYS A 126 -7.91 22.61 -3.21
N LEU A 127 -8.90 21.74 -3.04
CA LEU A 127 -9.98 21.65 -3.99
C LEU A 127 -10.75 22.99 -4.02
N PRO A 128 -11.18 23.44 -5.20
CA PRO A 128 -12.10 24.57 -5.32
C PRO A 128 -13.40 24.34 -4.54
N ASP A 129 -14.03 25.40 -4.05
CA ASP A 129 -15.32 25.31 -3.33
C ASP A 129 -16.46 24.75 -4.19
N ASP A 130 -16.34 24.88 -5.52
CA ASP A 130 -17.31 24.41 -6.52
C ASP A 130 -17.04 22.98 -7.02
N VAL A 131 -16.11 22.26 -6.40
CA VAL A 131 -15.77 20.90 -6.83
C VAL A 131 -16.92 19.91 -6.61
N ASP A 132 -17.09 18.98 -7.55
CA ASP A 132 -17.90 17.79 -7.32
C ASP A 132 -17.12 16.79 -6.45
N PHE A 133 -17.47 16.72 -5.17
CA PHE A 133 -16.79 15.86 -4.20
C PHE A 133 -16.98 14.36 -4.47
N GLU A 134 -18.08 13.95 -5.10
CA GLU A 134 -18.29 12.54 -5.45
C GLU A 134 -17.30 12.10 -6.55
N VAL A 135 -17.08 12.97 -7.54
CA VAL A 135 -16.08 12.73 -8.59
C VAL A 135 -14.66 12.70 -8.02
N TRP A 136 -14.36 13.54 -7.03
CA TRP A 136 -13.09 13.49 -6.30
C TRP A 136 -12.89 12.16 -5.57
N ILE A 137 -13.90 11.72 -4.81
CA ILE A 137 -13.84 10.46 -4.06
C ILE A 137 -13.64 9.29 -5.03
N GLU A 138 -14.47 9.20 -6.07
CA GLU A 138 -14.38 8.15 -7.08
C GLU A 138 -12.99 8.11 -7.73
N ALA A 139 -12.44 9.26 -8.16
CA ALA A 139 -11.13 9.31 -8.81
C ALA A 139 -9.99 8.85 -7.87
N THR A 140 -10.03 9.25 -6.59
CA THR A 140 -8.97 8.88 -5.63
C THR A 140 -9.04 7.40 -5.21
N GLU A 141 -10.25 6.86 -5.03
CA GLU A 141 -10.47 5.44 -4.73
C GLU A 141 -10.11 4.54 -5.92
N ASN A 142 -10.53 4.95 -7.13
CA ASN A 142 -10.18 4.26 -8.37
C ASN A 142 -8.67 4.20 -8.56
N LEU A 143 -7.97 5.33 -8.44
CA LEU A 143 -6.51 5.35 -8.55
C LEU A 143 -5.84 4.42 -7.54
N ALA A 144 -6.27 4.44 -6.27
CA ALA A 144 -5.72 3.57 -5.24
C ALA A 144 -5.95 2.08 -5.55
N SER A 145 -7.16 1.72 -5.97
CA SER A 145 -7.54 0.36 -6.38
C SER A 145 -6.73 -0.13 -7.59
N GLN A 146 -6.57 0.73 -8.60
CA GLN A 146 -5.80 0.42 -9.80
C GLN A 146 -4.31 0.23 -9.49
N ILE A 147 -3.73 1.06 -8.62
CA ILE A 147 -2.34 0.90 -8.16
C ILE A 147 -2.16 -0.44 -7.43
N ALA A 148 -3.09 -0.81 -6.56
CA ALA A 148 -3.05 -2.09 -5.87
C ALA A 148 -3.10 -3.27 -6.88
N LYS A 149 -3.96 -3.16 -7.91
CA LYS A 149 -4.08 -4.20 -8.94
C LYS A 149 -2.85 -4.27 -9.84
N ILE A 150 -2.28 -3.12 -10.23
CA ILE A 150 -1.01 -3.01 -10.96
C ILE A 150 0.09 -3.72 -10.17
N ASN A 151 0.19 -3.45 -8.86
CA ASN A 151 1.18 -4.09 -8.00
C ASN A 151 1.02 -5.61 -7.99
N GLU A 152 -0.21 -6.12 -7.82
CA GLU A 152 -0.51 -7.55 -7.82
C GLU A 152 -0.12 -8.23 -9.14
N LEU A 153 -0.57 -7.67 -10.27
CA LEU A 153 -0.33 -8.23 -11.61
C LEU A 153 1.16 -8.21 -11.96
N ALA A 154 1.82 -7.07 -11.79
CA ALA A 154 3.23 -6.90 -12.12
C ALA A 154 4.14 -7.73 -11.21
N TYR A 155 3.88 -7.75 -9.89
CA TYR A 155 4.69 -8.54 -8.96
C TYR A 155 4.55 -10.05 -9.20
N THR A 156 3.32 -10.53 -9.43
CA THR A 156 3.10 -11.97 -9.65
C THR A 156 3.74 -12.42 -10.97
N SER A 157 3.60 -11.60 -12.01
CA SER A 157 4.14 -11.93 -13.33
C SER A 157 5.65 -11.75 -13.46
N SER A 158 6.31 -10.94 -12.62
CA SER A 158 7.77 -10.83 -12.63
C SER A 158 8.49 -12.14 -12.25
N PHE A 159 7.78 -13.10 -11.66
CA PHE A 159 8.29 -14.46 -11.38
C PHE A 159 7.63 -15.52 -12.28
N GLY A 160 6.84 -15.10 -13.25
CA GLY A 160 5.98 -15.99 -14.04
C GLY A 160 6.75 -17.04 -14.85
N GLU A 161 7.98 -16.79 -15.27
CA GLU A 161 8.79 -17.78 -15.99
C GLU A 161 9.26 -18.94 -15.10
N TYR A 162 9.38 -18.72 -13.80
CA TYR A 162 9.91 -19.70 -12.84
C TYR A 162 8.83 -20.52 -12.15
N ASN A 163 7.55 -20.18 -12.36
CA ASN A 163 6.42 -20.80 -11.68
C ASN A 163 5.88 -22.03 -12.44
N PRO A 164 5.40 -23.07 -11.74
CA PRO A 164 4.70 -24.19 -12.38
C PRO A 164 3.50 -23.71 -13.22
N GLY A 165 3.44 -24.10 -14.49
CA GLY A 165 2.42 -23.62 -15.44
C GLY A 165 2.62 -22.18 -15.93
N GLY A 166 3.77 -21.59 -15.61
CA GLY A 166 4.21 -20.28 -16.06
C GLY A 166 4.88 -20.28 -17.43
N GLY A 167 5.69 -19.25 -17.70
CA GLY A 167 6.40 -19.06 -18.96
C GLY A 167 6.22 -17.66 -19.56
N LYS A 168 7.00 -17.35 -20.61
CA LYS A 168 7.03 -16.04 -21.26
C LYS A 168 5.65 -15.55 -21.69
N GLU A 169 4.82 -16.43 -22.23
CA GLU A 169 3.45 -16.09 -22.63
C GLU A 169 2.56 -15.68 -21.44
N GLN A 170 2.73 -16.32 -20.28
CA GLN A 170 1.99 -15.95 -19.08
C GLN A 170 2.47 -14.61 -18.53
N VAL A 171 3.78 -14.36 -18.53
CA VAL A 171 4.34 -13.05 -18.19
C VAL A 171 3.74 -11.98 -19.09
N ARG A 172 3.77 -12.19 -20.41
CA ARG A 172 3.20 -11.24 -21.37
C ARG A 172 1.70 -11.00 -21.14
N LYS A 173 0.93 -12.07 -20.90
CA LYS A 173 -0.51 -11.98 -20.62
C LYS A 173 -0.78 -11.06 -19.43
N TYR A 174 -0.13 -11.31 -18.30
CA TYR A 174 -0.33 -10.50 -17.10
C TYR A 174 0.23 -9.08 -17.24
N LEU A 175 1.29 -8.90 -18.03
CA LEU A 175 1.79 -7.57 -18.39
C LEU A 175 0.74 -6.78 -19.17
N LEU A 176 0.06 -7.38 -20.14
CA LEU A 176 -1.01 -6.73 -20.90
C LEU A 176 -2.23 -6.42 -20.01
N LEU A 177 -2.60 -7.32 -19.09
CA LEU A 177 -3.63 -7.02 -18.08
C LEU A 177 -3.20 -5.86 -17.16
N CYS A 178 -1.90 -5.76 -16.86
CA CYS A 178 -1.35 -4.65 -16.11
C CYS A 178 -1.51 -3.34 -16.91
N LYS A 179 -1.26 -3.35 -18.23
CA LYS A 179 -1.49 -2.20 -19.12
C LYS A 179 -2.90 -1.64 -19.02
N GLU A 180 -3.91 -2.50 -19.02
CA GLU A 180 -5.31 -2.07 -18.88
C GLU A 180 -5.56 -1.33 -17.56
N GLN A 181 -4.88 -1.72 -16.48
CA GLN A 181 -4.98 -1.00 -15.21
C GLN A 181 -4.20 0.32 -15.22
N VAL A 182 -3.07 0.38 -15.93
CA VAL A 182 -2.32 1.63 -16.16
C VAL A 182 -3.17 2.63 -16.93
N GLU A 183 -3.88 2.20 -17.97
CA GLU A 183 -4.82 3.05 -18.73
C GLU A 183 -5.93 3.60 -17.82
N LYS A 184 -6.56 2.77 -16.99
CA LYS A 184 -7.56 3.24 -16.02
C LYS A 184 -6.99 4.21 -14.97
N SER A 185 -5.75 3.97 -14.54
CA SER A 185 -5.07 4.85 -13.58
C SER A 185 -4.76 6.23 -14.19
N LYS A 186 -4.51 6.28 -15.51
CA LYS A 186 -4.36 7.53 -16.26
C LYS A 186 -5.65 8.34 -16.17
N ASP A 187 -6.80 7.74 -16.45
CA ASP A 187 -8.10 8.43 -16.39
C ASP A 187 -8.37 9.01 -15.00
N SER A 188 -8.06 8.25 -13.94
CA SER A 188 -8.17 8.71 -12.56
C SER A 188 -7.22 9.90 -12.27
N LEU A 189 -5.97 9.83 -12.73
CA LEU A 189 -4.99 10.92 -12.60
C LEU A 189 -5.39 12.17 -13.38
N GLU A 190 -5.89 12.03 -14.61
CA GLU A 190 -6.40 13.14 -15.41
C GLU A 190 -7.56 13.85 -14.71
N THR A 191 -8.48 13.06 -14.13
CA THR A 191 -9.59 13.59 -13.35
C THR A 191 -9.10 14.37 -12.13
N ILE A 192 -8.17 13.80 -11.36
CA ILE A 192 -7.56 14.48 -10.19
C ILE A 192 -6.89 15.79 -10.60
N VAL A 193 -6.07 15.79 -11.66
CA VAL A 193 -5.37 16.97 -12.18
C VAL A 193 -6.37 18.04 -12.61
N LYS A 194 -7.45 17.64 -13.29
CA LYS A 194 -8.52 18.54 -13.73
C LYS A 194 -9.26 19.18 -12.56
N LEU A 195 -9.67 18.40 -11.55
CA LEU A 195 -10.37 18.91 -10.37
C LEU A 195 -9.50 19.89 -9.56
N LEU A 196 -8.19 19.65 -9.53
CA LEU A 196 -7.22 20.52 -8.87
C LEU A 196 -6.79 21.74 -9.70
N LYS A 197 -7.27 21.88 -10.95
CA LYS A 197 -6.96 22.98 -11.88
C LYS A 197 -5.43 23.14 -12.13
N LEU A 198 -4.72 22.01 -12.32
CA LEU A 198 -3.25 21.93 -12.51
C LEU A 198 -2.80 21.83 -13.99
#